data_AF-N2BQZ1-F1
#
_entry.id   AF-N2BQZ1-F1
#
_cell.length_a   1.000
_cell.length_b   1.000
_cell.length_c   1.000
_cell.angle_alpha   90.00
_cell.angle_beta   90.00
_cell.angle_gamma   90.00
#
_symmetry.space_group_name_H-M   'P 1'
#
loop_
_entity.id
_entity.type
_entity.pdbx_description
1 polymer ?
#
loop_
_entity_poly.entity_id
_entity_poly.type
_entity_poly.pdbx_seq_one_letter_code
_entity_poly.pdbx_strand_id
1 'polypeptide(L)'
;MTYKPWTTKEIKALKYGFEQGYGSTHRAWNDLLPKRSCNAIAQQARVYGFRTRTYKLWSKQDDETILRILDTLSGELQVTKHQLMGHISELYRDESRNKKYKTHE
;
A
#
# COMPACT_ATOMS: atom_id res chain seq x y z
N MET A 1 1.70 22.75 -17.96
CA MET A 1 2.75 21.71 -17.80
C MET A 1 2.70 20.78 -19.00
N THR A 2 3.73 20.77 -19.83
CA THR A 2 3.83 19.86 -20.98
C THR A 2 4.11 18.45 -20.49
N TYR A 3 3.14 17.54 -20.67
CA TYR A 3 3.32 16.12 -20.35
C TYR A 3 4.34 15.53 -21.32
N LYS A 4 5.53 15.18 -20.83
CA LYS A 4 6.50 14.44 -21.64
C LYS A 4 5.95 13.04 -21.91
N PRO A 5 5.74 12.62 -23.17
CA PRO A 5 5.22 11.30 -23.49
C PRO A 5 6.19 10.21 -23.00
N TRP A 6 5.66 9.06 -22.59
CA TRP A 6 6.45 7.91 -22.15
C TRP A 6 6.99 7.14 -23.36
N THR A 7 8.30 6.86 -23.34
CA THR A 7 8.94 6.06 -24.37
C THR A 7 8.83 4.57 -24.06
N THR A 8 8.98 3.71 -25.07
CA THR A 8 9.01 2.25 -24.90
C THR A 8 10.10 1.79 -23.93
N LYS A 9 11.27 2.45 -23.93
CA LYS A 9 12.37 2.15 -23.00
C LYS A 9 11.97 2.46 -21.55
N GLU A 10 11.32 3.60 -21.33
CA GLU A 10 10.84 3.97 -20.00
C GLU A 10 9.73 3.02 -19.51
N ILE A 11 8.83 2.57 -20.39
CA ILE A 11 7.79 1.57 -20.05
C ILE A 11 8.41 0.22 -19.69
N LYS A 12 9.45 -0.23 -20.41
CA LYS A 12 10.18 -1.45 -20.07
C LYS A 12 10.89 -1.35 -18.72
N ALA A 13 11.55 -0.23 -18.43
CA ALA A 13 12.17 0.02 -17.14
C ALA A 13 11.14 0.08 -16.01
N LEU A 14 9.98 0.68 -16.27
CA LEU A 14 8.84 0.71 -15.35
C LEU A 14 8.35 -0.70 -15.02
N LYS A 15 8.09 -1.53 -16.04
CA LYS A 15 7.68 -2.93 -15.83
C LYS A 15 8.70 -3.69 -14.99
N TYR A 16 9.98 -3.62 -15.36
CA TYR A 16 11.08 -4.27 -14.64
C TYR A 16 11.13 -3.88 -13.16
N GLY A 17 11.10 -2.58 -12.85
CA GLY A 17 11.19 -2.14 -11.46
C GLY A 17 10.01 -2.62 -10.61
N PHE A 18 8.80 -2.64 -11.16
CA PHE A 18 7.64 -3.20 -10.45
C PHE A 18 7.70 -4.72 -10.30
N GLU A 19 8.29 -5.46 -11.25
CA GLU A 19 8.57 -6.91 -11.10
C GLU A 19 9.59 -7.19 -9.98
N GLN A 20 10.56 -6.29 -9.78
CA GLN A 20 11.49 -6.32 -8.65
C GLN A 20 10.86 -5.87 -7.32
N GLY A 21 9.58 -5.46 -7.33
CA GLY A 21 8.86 -5.00 -6.14
C GLY A 21 9.08 -3.54 -5.77
N TYR A 22 9.67 -2.72 -6.65
CA TYR A 22 9.96 -1.31 -6.37
C TYR A 22 8.69 -0.46 -6.35
N GLY A 23 8.38 0.13 -5.18
CA GLY A 23 7.35 1.16 -5.01
C GLY A 23 7.62 2.37 -5.88
N SER A 24 6.61 3.16 -6.21
CA SER A 24 6.79 4.39 -7.02
C SER A 24 7.75 5.41 -6.37
N THR A 25 8.01 5.31 -5.07
CA THR A 25 8.95 6.13 -4.30
C THR A 25 10.33 5.48 -4.11
N HIS A 26 10.56 4.30 -4.67
CA HIS A 26 11.81 3.57 -4.49
C HIS A 26 13.00 4.29 -5.16
N ARG A 27 14.13 4.38 -4.45
CA ARG A 27 15.31 5.14 -4.91
C ARG A 27 15.88 4.71 -6.26
N ALA A 28 15.73 3.43 -6.62
CA ALA A 28 16.22 2.89 -7.90
C ALA A 28 15.60 3.58 -9.13
N TRP A 29 14.47 4.27 -8.98
CA TRP A 29 13.88 5.05 -10.06
C TRP A 29 14.73 6.26 -10.48
N ASN A 30 15.60 6.77 -9.61
CA ASN A 30 16.52 7.85 -9.97
C ASN A 30 17.51 7.39 -11.04
N ASP A 31 17.92 6.12 -11.04
CA ASP A 31 18.84 5.56 -12.03
C ASP A 31 18.08 5.04 -13.26
N LEU A 32 16.94 4.37 -13.04
CA LEU A 32 16.15 3.75 -14.10
C LEU A 32 15.34 4.77 -14.92
N LEU A 33 14.82 5.81 -14.27
CA LEU A 33 13.92 6.82 -14.82
C LEU A 33 14.25 8.24 -14.28
N PRO A 34 15.49 8.75 -14.45
CA PRO A 34 15.97 10.00 -13.82
C PRO A 34 15.13 11.25 -14.15
N LYS A 35 14.38 11.21 -15.25
CA LYS A 35 13.55 12.33 -15.73
C LYS A 35 12.07 12.19 -15.37
N ARG A 36 11.71 11.20 -14.53
CA ARG A 36 10.33 10.94 -14.11
C ARG A 36 10.23 11.09 -12.60
N SER A 37 9.24 11.87 -12.15
CA SER A 37 8.93 11.97 -10.73
C SER A 37 8.23 10.69 -10.25
N CYS A 38 8.29 10.44 -8.95
CA CYS A 38 7.55 9.34 -8.30
C CYS A 38 6.05 9.38 -8.63
N ASN A 39 5.46 10.58 -8.72
CA ASN A 39 4.07 10.77 -9.11
C ASN A 39 3.80 10.35 -10.57
N ALA A 40 4.69 10.71 -11.50
CA ALA A 40 4.57 10.29 -12.89
C ALA A 40 4.69 8.76 -13.01
N ILE A 41 5.61 8.15 -12.27
CA ILE A 41 5.80 6.70 -12.19
C ILE A 41 4.54 6.02 -11.65
N ALA A 42 3.95 6.53 -10.56
CA ALA A 42 2.72 6.00 -9.98
C ALA A 42 1.53 6.07 -10.96
N GLN A 43 1.34 7.22 -11.62
CA GLN A 43 0.28 7.39 -12.61
C GLN A 43 0.46 6.43 -13.79
N GLN A 44 1.67 6.33 -14.33
CA GLN A 44 1.93 5.45 -15.47
C GLN A 44 1.81 3.97 -15.10
N ALA A 45 2.30 3.58 -13.92
CA ALA A 45 2.14 2.23 -13.42
C ALA A 45 0.66 1.85 -13.33
N ARG A 46 -0.20 2.77 -12.85
CA ARG A 46 -1.66 2.56 -12.81
C ARG A 46 -2.27 2.37 -14.20
N VAL A 47 -1.86 3.16 -15.20
CA VAL A 47 -2.33 3.02 -16.59
C VAL A 47 -2.01 1.64 -17.16
N TYR A 48 -0.83 1.08 -16.83
CA TYR A 48 -0.37 -0.23 -17.29
C TYR A 48 -0.72 -1.38 -16.34
N GLY A 49 -1.43 -1.11 -15.24
CA GLY A 49 -1.77 -2.12 -14.23
C GLY A 49 -0.58 -2.67 -13.43
N PHE A 50 0.59 -2.01 -13.47
CA PHE A 50 1.73 -2.39 -12.65
C PHE A 50 1.47 -2.01 -11.20
N ARG A 51 1.54 -3.00 -10.30
CA ARG A 51 1.35 -2.83 -8.87
C ARG A 51 2.55 -3.40 -8.17
N THR A 52 3.03 -2.73 -7.13
CA THR A 52 3.99 -3.37 -6.25
C THR A 52 3.29 -4.49 -5.52
N ARG A 53 3.96 -5.64 -5.45
CA ARG A 53 3.51 -6.83 -4.71
C ARG A 53 3.20 -6.59 -3.22
N THR A 54 3.37 -5.36 -2.71
CA THR A 54 3.20 -5.02 -1.30
C THR A 54 1.75 -4.92 -0.83
N TYR A 55 0.76 -4.78 -1.72
CA TYR A 55 -0.64 -4.78 -1.29
C TYR A 55 -1.30 -6.11 -1.64
N LYS A 56 -1.65 -6.89 -0.61
CA LYS A 56 -2.56 -8.02 -0.73
C LYS A 56 -3.83 -7.55 -1.45
N LEU A 57 -4.20 -8.22 -2.54
CA LEU A 57 -5.51 -8.07 -3.15
C LEU A 57 -6.51 -8.82 -2.26
N TRP A 58 -7.39 -8.07 -1.59
CA TRP A 58 -8.48 -8.64 -0.81
C TRP A 58 -9.50 -9.27 -1.76
N SER A 59 -9.76 -10.55 -1.56
CA SER A 59 -10.83 -11.28 -2.24
C SER A 59 -12.14 -11.14 -1.48
N LYS A 60 -13.28 -11.42 -2.13
CA LYS A 60 -14.58 -11.50 -1.45
C LYS A 60 -14.55 -12.50 -0.27
N GLN A 61 -13.81 -13.58 -0.41
CA GLN A 61 -13.64 -14.58 0.64
C GLN A 61 -12.89 -14.03 1.85
N ASP A 62 -11.90 -13.15 1.62
CA ASP A 62 -11.22 -12.45 2.72
C ASP A 62 -12.18 -11.50 3.43
N ASP A 63 -13.00 -10.75 2.69
CA ASP A 63 -13.99 -9.82 3.25
C ASP A 63 -15.01 -10.56 4.12
N GLU A 64 -15.55 -11.68 3.63
CA GLU A 64 -16.47 -12.54 4.39
C GLU A 64 -15.82 -13.08 5.67
N THR A 65 -14.54 -13.47 5.60
CA THR A 65 -13.79 -13.96 6.75
C THR A 65 -13.62 -12.86 7.80
N ILE A 66 -13.28 -11.64 7.37
CA ILE A 66 -13.15 -10.47 8.26
C ILE A 66 -14.48 -10.19 8.95
N LEU A 67 -15.58 -10.16 8.19
CA LEU A 67 -16.91 -9.89 8.76
C LEU A 67 -17.31 -10.92 9.80
N ARG A 68 -17.07 -12.21 9.54
CA ARG A 68 -17.33 -13.30 10.50
C ARG A 68 -16.51 -13.14 11.78
N ILE A 69 -15.22 -12.81 11.66
CA ILE A 69 -14.35 -12.60 12.83
C ILE A 69 -14.83 -11.39 13.64
N LEU A 70 -15.19 -10.29 12.98
CA LEU A 70 -15.72 -9.10 13.65
C LEU A 70 -17.06 -9.38 14.34
N ASP A 71 -17.93 -10.20 13.74
CA ASP A 71 -19.16 -10.68 14.38
C ASP A 71 -18.86 -11.41 15.68
N THR A 72 -18.00 -12.43 15.63
CA THR A 72 -17.61 -13.21 16.82
C THR A 72 -17.04 -12.33 17.92
N LEU A 73 -16.06 -11.48 17.60
CA LEU A 73 -15.43 -10.58 18.56
C LEU A 73 -16.43 -9.58 19.15
N SER A 74 -17.33 -9.04 18.34
CA SER A 74 -18.37 -8.12 18.82
C SER A 74 -19.32 -8.79 19.81
N GLY A 75 -19.65 -10.06 19.59
CA GLY A 75 -20.47 -10.86 20.50
C GLY A 75 -19.75 -11.19 21.81
N GLU A 76 -18.49 -11.64 21.75
CA GLU A 76 -17.68 -11.96 22.92
C GLU A 76 -17.43 -10.74 23.82
N LEU A 77 -17.15 -9.59 23.20
CA LEU A 77 -16.85 -8.34 23.91
C LEU A 77 -18.11 -7.53 24.26
N GLN A 78 -19.29 -7.97 23.82
CA GLN A 78 -20.58 -7.28 24.02
C GLN A 78 -20.56 -5.82 23.56
N VAL A 79 -19.90 -5.55 22.44
CA VAL A 79 -19.82 -4.21 21.82
C VAL A 79 -20.34 -4.25 20.39
N THR A 80 -20.71 -3.09 19.85
CA THR A 80 -21.04 -3.01 18.43
C THR A 80 -19.79 -3.17 17.57
N LYS A 81 -19.92 -3.70 16.34
CA LYS A 81 -18.82 -3.74 15.35
C LYS A 81 -18.17 -2.37 15.14
N HIS A 82 -18.97 -1.30 15.20
CA HIS A 82 -18.46 0.06 15.02
C HIS A 82 -17.51 0.47 16.17
N GLN A 83 -17.91 0.22 17.41
CA GLN A 83 -17.05 0.46 18.59
C GLN A 83 -15.79 -0.40 18.53
N LEU A 84 -15.92 -1.68 18.17
CA LEU A 84 -14.79 -2.59 18.00
C LEU A 84 -13.78 -2.07 16.96
N MET A 85 -14.25 -1.65 15.79
CA MET A 85 -13.39 -1.10 14.72
C MET A 85 -12.71 0.21 15.13
N GLY A 86 -13.42 1.07 15.87
CA GLY A 86 -12.85 2.28 16.47
C GLY A 86 -11.69 1.94 17.41
N HIS A 87 -11.93 1.01 18.33
CA HIS A 87 -10.92 0.59 19.30
C HIS A 87 -9.71 -0.10 18.66
N ILE A 88 -9.91 -0.99 17.67
CA ILE A 88 -8.81 -1.60 16.90
C ILE A 88 -7.94 -0.51 16.26
N SER A 89 -8.55 0.54 15.70
CA SER A 89 -7.83 1.64 15.07
C SER A 89 -6.98 2.43 16.06
N GLU A 90 -7.47 2.61 17.30
CA GLU A 90 -6.72 3.24 18.40
C GLU A 90 -5.53 2.39 18.83
N LEU A 91 -5.72 1.07 19.01
CA LEU A 91 -4.64 0.14 19.38
C LEU A 91 -3.47 0.19 18.38
N TYR A 92 -3.76 0.17 17.08
CA TYR A 92 -2.71 0.28 16.05
C TYR A 92 -2.02 1.66 16.04
N ARG A 93 -2.76 2.73 16.31
CA ARG A 93 -2.19 4.08 16.40
C ARG A 93 -1.20 4.16 17.56
N ASP A 94 -1.55 3.59 18.70
CA ASP A 94 -0.72 3.61 19.89
C ASP A 94 0.50 2.69 19.74
N GLU A 95 0.34 1.52 19.11
CA GLU A 95 1.46 0.63 18.79
C GLU A 95 2.47 1.32 17.85
N SER A 96 2.00 2.01 16.82
CA SER A 96 2.83 2.76 15.88
C SER A 96 3.60 3.90 16.57
N ARG A 97 2.93 4.63 17.47
CA ARG A 97 3.57 5.68 18.29
C ARG A 97 4.64 5.10 19.22
N ASN A 98 4.35 3.99 19.88
CA ASN A 98 5.29 3.33 20.79
C ASN A 98 6.52 2.75 20.07
N LYS A 99 6.36 2.23 18.85
CA LYS A 99 7.50 1.81 18.01
C LYS A 99 8.45 2.96 17.67
N LYS A 100 7.93 4.17 17.47
CA LYS A 100 8.73 5.37 17.16
C LYS A 100 9.67 5.79 18.32
N TYR A 101 9.31 5.46 19.56
CA TYR A 101 10.11 5.79 20.75
C TYR A 101 11.08 4.67 21.17
N LYS A 102 10.91 3.43 20.68
CA LYS A 102 11.82 2.30 21.00
C LYS A 102 13.03 2.17 20.07
N THR A 103 13.16 3.00 19.03
CA THR A 103 14.29 2.96 18.08
C THR A 103 15.46 3.88 18.45
N HIS A 104 15.53 4.38 19.69
CA HIS A 104 16.59 5.29 20.16
C HIS A 104 17.28 4.84 21.47
N GLU A 105 17.12 3.59 21.88
CA GLU A 105 17.96 2.93 22.91
C GLU A 105 18.88 1.90 22.25
#